data_AF-A0A1G3BQH5-F1
#
_entry.id   AF-A0A1G3BQH5-F1
#
_cell.length_a   1.000
_cell.length_b   1.000
_cell.length_c   1.000
_cell.angle_alpha   90.00
_cell.angle_beta   90.00
_cell.angle_gamma   90.00
#
_symmetry.space_group_name_H-M   'P 1'
#
loop_
_entity.id
_entity.type
_entity.pdbx_description
1 polymer ?
#
loop_
_entity_poly.entity_id
_entity_poly.type
_entity_poly.pdbx_seq_one_letter_code
_entity_poly.pdbx_strand_id
1 'polypeptide(L)'
;MDVDNVLAFGHSFLQTGNTDMPMATAYVYTVLSSQSSSVKMASPIELAGRISQDRKSGIAGILGEFPRMVPCHIEVEGLQQLKYDFEIIDNKLLTPSLVLMAAQSAVLSTEKRLGEKSVNVKLSCQIDKYENPVVIENVFYEFDQSLFSLNHIMQPFAMLTNNQFQKVCINKIDLKIKVLDFRRTAYIEAVKVDKKQIKPGDVLQVDVRLKPFTGESFSQTASIQIPEDTLPGSTLNVTACDATYGQALNMGRSAGKYLPTNFEQLINYVENIERNNNLMIRVLLPKRGITFKGEGFPSLPSSVLAIMSFSSQSGVGHLFDEVITRIPTQYVLNGNQSIPVLVK
;
A
#
# COMPACT_ATOMS: atom_id res chain seq x y z
N MET A 1 -13.35 38.55 -26.12
CA MET A 1 -13.35 37.31 -25.30
C MET A 1 -14.34 36.40 -25.97
N ASP A 2 -13.95 35.17 -26.35
CA ASP A 2 -14.95 34.19 -26.79
C ASP A 2 -16.01 34.05 -25.70
N VAL A 3 -17.27 33.96 -26.12
CA VAL A 3 -18.46 34.06 -25.25
C VAL A 3 -18.48 32.99 -24.15
N ASP A 4 -17.71 31.91 -24.33
CA ASP A 4 -17.69 30.74 -23.45
C ASP A 4 -16.54 30.74 -22.43
N ASN A 5 -15.59 31.69 -22.53
CA ASN A 5 -14.51 31.79 -21.54
C ASN A 5 -14.95 32.59 -20.31
N VAL A 6 -14.73 32.03 -19.12
CA VAL A 6 -15.02 32.67 -17.84
C VAL A 6 -13.74 32.93 -17.03
N LEU A 7 -13.71 34.07 -16.35
CA LEU A 7 -12.64 34.45 -15.45
C LEU A 7 -13.23 34.83 -14.09
N ALA A 8 -12.84 34.09 -13.06
CA ALA A 8 -13.20 34.36 -11.67
C ALA A 8 -12.01 35.00 -10.95
N PHE A 9 -12.19 36.25 -10.52
CA PHE A 9 -11.20 36.97 -9.71
C PHE A 9 -11.35 36.61 -8.23
N GLY A 10 -10.24 36.50 -7.52
CA GLY A 10 -10.24 36.17 -6.10
C GLY A 10 -9.03 35.33 -5.71
N HIS A 11 -9.22 34.45 -4.73
CA HIS A 11 -8.20 33.51 -4.30
C HIS A 11 -8.11 32.31 -5.27
N SER A 12 -6.92 31.71 -5.34
CA SER A 12 -6.76 30.38 -5.94
C SER A 12 -7.60 29.35 -5.19
N PHE A 13 -8.01 28.29 -5.87
CA PHE A 13 -8.65 27.15 -5.21
C PHE A 13 -7.59 26.24 -4.58
N LEU A 14 -6.73 25.66 -5.42
CA LEU A 14 -5.59 24.82 -5.03
C LEU A 14 -4.25 25.40 -5.50
N GLN A 15 -4.28 26.44 -6.33
CA GLN A 15 -3.12 27.08 -6.96
C GLN A 15 -2.29 26.09 -7.82
N THR A 16 -2.96 25.14 -8.46
CA THR A 16 -2.32 24.05 -9.22
C THR A 16 -1.76 24.49 -10.57
N GLY A 17 -2.05 25.71 -11.01
CA GLY A 17 -1.62 26.25 -12.29
C GLY A 17 -2.52 25.77 -13.41
N ASN A 18 -1.97 25.03 -14.38
CA ASN A 18 -2.78 24.39 -15.42
C ASN A 18 -3.51 23.20 -14.80
N THR A 19 -4.83 23.14 -14.99
CA THR A 19 -5.67 22.14 -14.37
C THR A 19 -6.84 21.78 -15.29
N ASP A 20 -7.54 20.70 -14.97
CA ASP A 20 -8.74 20.26 -15.70
C ASP A 20 -9.73 19.74 -14.66
N MET A 21 -10.54 20.65 -14.10
CA MET A 21 -11.47 20.36 -13.00
C MET A 21 -12.90 20.74 -13.40
N PRO A 22 -13.92 20.05 -12.87
CA PRO A 22 -15.29 20.38 -13.17
C PRO A 22 -15.66 21.74 -12.57
N MET A 23 -16.37 22.55 -13.36
CA MET A 23 -17.03 23.76 -12.92
C MET A 23 -18.52 23.46 -12.82
N ALA A 24 -19.14 23.80 -11.68
CA ALA A 24 -20.57 23.60 -11.46
C ALA A 24 -21.27 24.93 -11.16
N THR A 25 -22.54 25.05 -11.55
CA THR A 25 -23.42 26.06 -10.97
C THR A 25 -23.70 25.71 -9.51
N ALA A 26 -24.05 26.71 -8.70
CA ALA A 26 -24.31 26.50 -7.27
C ALA A 26 -25.51 27.32 -6.79
N TYR A 27 -26.33 26.70 -5.95
CA TYR A 27 -27.36 27.41 -5.20
C TYR A 27 -26.74 27.95 -3.91
N VAL A 28 -26.80 29.27 -3.71
CA VAL A 28 -26.26 29.93 -2.52
C VAL A 28 -27.38 30.07 -1.49
N TYR A 29 -27.28 29.35 -0.38
CA TYR A 29 -28.26 29.44 0.71
C TYR A 29 -28.10 30.72 1.51
N THR A 30 -26.84 31.08 1.84
CA THR A 30 -26.53 32.27 2.62
C THR A 30 -25.08 32.68 2.45
N VAL A 31 -24.76 33.90 2.90
CA VAL A 31 -23.42 34.43 3.00
C VAL A 31 -23.09 34.61 4.48
N LEU A 32 -22.05 33.90 4.94
CA LEU A 32 -21.49 34.09 6.28
C LEU A 32 -20.48 35.22 6.21
N SER A 33 -20.92 36.41 6.60
CA SER A 33 -20.09 37.62 6.62
C SER A 33 -19.13 37.60 7.82
N SER A 34 -17.84 37.79 7.56
CA SER A 34 -16.82 38.06 8.57
C SER A 34 -15.88 39.17 8.09
N GLN A 35 -15.36 39.96 9.02
CA GLN A 35 -14.40 41.03 8.73
C GLN A 35 -13.09 40.51 8.14
N SER A 36 -12.72 39.25 8.42
CA SER A 36 -11.50 38.63 7.90
C SER A 36 -11.71 37.93 6.55
N SER A 37 -12.85 37.25 6.35
CA SER A 37 -13.20 36.57 5.11
C SER A 37 -14.67 36.19 5.09
N SER A 38 -15.41 36.56 4.04
CA SER A 38 -16.81 36.16 3.86
C SER A 38 -16.90 34.87 3.04
N VAL A 39 -17.74 33.93 3.45
CA VAL A 39 -17.91 32.63 2.78
C VAL A 39 -19.35 32.43 2.34
N LYS A 40 -19.54 31.89 1.13
CA LYS A 40 -20.86 31.48 0.63
C LYS A 40 -21.13 30.04 1.05
N MET A 41 -22.24 29.81 1.74
CA MET A 41 -22.76 28.47 2.01
C MET A 41 -23.59 28.05 0.80
N ALA A 42 -23.05 27.18 -0.04
CA ALA A 42 -23.65 26.82 -1.31
C ALA A 42 -23.58 25.31 -1.56
N SER A 43 -24.51 24.80 -2.35
CA SER A 43 -24.48 23.43 -2.88
C SER A 43 -24.33 23.46 -4.40
N PRO A 44 -23.53 22.56 -4.99
CA PRO A 44 -23.47 22.40 -6.44
C PRO A 44 -24.84 21.94 -6.97
N ILE A 45 -25.20 22.37 -8.19
CA ILE A 45 -26.44 21.98 -8.87
C ILE A 45 -26.10 21.09 -10.07
N GLU A 46 -25.46 21.65 -11.10
CA GLU A 46 -25.12 20.95 -12.34
C GLU A 46 -23.76 21.39 -12.86
N LEU A 47 -23.10 20.50 -13.62
CA LEU A 47 -21.84 20.84 -14.28
C LEU A 47 -22.11 21.88 -15.38
N ALA A 48 -21.35 22.96 -15.37
CA ALA A 48 -21.45 24.08 -16.31
C ALA A 48 -20.26 24.17 -17.26
N GLY A 49 -19.15 23.49 -16.95
CA GLY A 49 -17.96 23.51 -17.79
C GLY A 49 -16.72 22.98 -17.07
N ARG A 50 -15.54 23.49 -17.47
CA ARG A 50 -14.25 23.08 -16.92
C ARG A 50 -13.42 24.28 -16.49
N ILE A 51 -12.69 24.11 -15.40
CA ILE A 51 -11.64 25.02 -14.94
C ILE A 51 -10.34 24.61 -15.60
N SER A 52 -9.73 25.51 -16.36
CA SER A 52 -8.48 25.27 -17.11
C SER A 52 -7.25 25.91 -16.46
N GLN A 53 -7.45 26.91 -15.60
CA GLN A 53 -6.39 27.60 -14.85
C GLN A 53 -6.82 27.88 -13.41
N ASP A 54 -5.91 27.62 -12.47
CA ASP A 54 -6.06 27.94 -11.06
C ASP A 54 -4.75 28.57 -10.55
N ARG A 55 -4.73 29.91 -10.52
CA ARG A 55 -3.55 30.73 -10.24
C ARG A 55 -3.83 31.65 -9.06
N LYS A 56 -2.77 32.19 -8.46
CA LYS A 56 -2.88 33.08 -7.29
C LYS A 56 -3.86 34.26 -7.50
N SER A 57 -3.92 34.80 -8.72
CA SER A 57 -4.72 35.98 -9.06
C SER A 57 -6.17 35.66 -9.47
N GLY A 58 -6.53 34.38 -9.62
CA GLY A 58 -7.85 33.96 -10.05
C GLY A 58 -7.86 32.64 -10.82
N ILE A 59 -9.06 32.27 -11.24
CA ILE A 59 -9.39 30.99 -11.87
C ILE A 59 -9.99 31.29 -13.25
N ALA A 60 -9.54 30.58 -14.28
CA ALA A 60 -10.14 30.66 -15.62
C ALA A 60 -10.73 29.32 -16.02
N GLY A 61 -11.82 29.36 -16.78
CA GLY A 61 -12.54 28.19 -17.24
C GLY A 61 -13.28 28.43 -18.54
N ILE A 62 -13.87 27.37 -19.06
CA ILE A 62 -14.62 27.35 -20.32
C ILE A 62 -15.96 26.69 -20.05
N LEU A 63 -17.04 27.41 -20.35
CA LEU A 63 -18.41 26.92 -20.25
C LEU A 63 -18.69 25.91 -21.37
N GLY A 64 -19.49 24.89 -21.08
CA GLY A 64 -19.90 23.86 -22.05
C GLY A 64 -18.82 22.82 -22.39
N GLU A 65 -17.56 23.03 -22.03
CA GLU A 65 -16.51 22.01 -22.12
C GLU A 65 -16.33 21.31 -20.76
N PHE A 66 -16.29 19.97 -20.74
CA PHE A 66 -16.20 19.20 -19.51
C PHE A 66 -14.86 18.46 -19.41
N PRO A 67 -14.26 18.37 -18.21
CA PRO A 67 -13.04 17.61 -18.02
C PRO A 67 -13.31 16.11 -18.11
N ARG A 68 -12.26 15.31 -18.33
CA ARG A 68 -12.35 13.87 -18.15
C ARG A 68 -12.56 13.55 -16.67
N MET A 69 -13.56 12.74 -16.37
CA MET A 69 -13.81 12.20 -15.04
C MET A 69 -13.56 10.69 -15.01
N VAL A 70 -13.21 10.16 -13.84
CA VAL A 70 -12.94 8.75 -13.59
C VAL A 70 -14.15 8.14 -12.88
N PRO A 71 -14.85 7.17 -13.50
CA PRO A 71 -15.88 6.39 -12.81
C PRO A 71 -15.31 5.66 -11.60
N CYS A 72 -15.94 5.84 -10.45
CA CYS A 72 -15.60 5.20 -9.18
C CYS A 72 -16.81 4.48 -8.60
N HIS A 73 -16.64 3.19 -8.32
CA HIS A 73 -17.61 2.35 -7.63
C HIS A 73 -17.08 2.01 -6.24
N ILE A 74 -17.87 2.26 -5.20
CA ILE A 74 -17.58 1.84 -3.82
C ILE A 74 -18.69 0.91 -3.34
N GLU A 75 -18.30 -0.30 -2.95
CA GLU A 75 -19.17 -1.30 -2.33
C GLU A 75 -18.73 -1.53 -0.88
N VAL A 76 -19.65 -1.33 0.07
CA VAL A 76 -19.44 -1.62 1.49
C VAL A 76 -20.36 -2.77 1.88
N GLU A 77 -19.76 -3.90 2.28
CA GLU A 77 -20.45 -5.07 2.85
C GLU A 77 -20.17 -5.12 4.35
N GLY A 78 -21.14 -4.72 5.18
CA GLY A 78 -21.02 -4.82 6.63
C GLY A 78 -22.39 -5.04 7.27
N LEU A 79 -22.80 -4.15 8.19
CA LEU A 79 -24.15 -4.19 8.77
C LEU A 79 -25.24 -3.97 7.72
N GLN A 80 -24.95 -3.15 6.72
CA GLN A 80 -25.75 -2.99 5.52
C GLN A 80 -24.87 -3.19 4.30
N GLN A 81 -25.50 -3.48 3.17
CA GLN A 81 -24.81 -3.51 1.88
C GLN A 81 -25.13 -2.22 1.13
N LEU A 82 -24.14 -1.35 0.99
CA LEU A 82 -24.27 -0.08 0.28
C LEU A 82 -23.39 -0.07 -0.96
N LYS A 83 -23.90 0.56 -2.01
CA LYS A 83 -23.21 0.76 -3.28
C LYS A 83 -23.31 2.22 -3.66
N TYR A 84 -22.17 2.81 -4.00
CA TYR A 84 -22.06 4.19 -4.44
C TYR A 84 -21.35 4.22 -5.79
N ASP A 85 -22.00 4.85 -6.75
CA ASP A 85 -21.45 5.13 -8.08
C ASP A 85 -21.32 6.63 -8.22
N PHE A 86 -20.12 7.09 -8.52
CA PHE A 86 -19.84 8.52 -8.71
C PHE A 86 -18.62 8.71 -9.62
N GLU A 87 -18.45 9.94 -10.06
CA GLU A 87 -17.33 10.35 -10.90
C GLU A 87 -16.33 11.18 -10.09
N ILE A 88 -15.04 10.91 -10.27
CA ILE A 88 -13.96 11.60 -9.57
C ILE A 88 -13.12 12.35 -10.58
N ILE A 89 -12.65 13.54 -10.20
CA ILE A 89 -11.73 14.34 -10.99
C ILE A 89 -10.48 13.50 -11.33
N ASP A 90 -10.08 13.48 -12.61
CA ASP A 90 -8.83 12.85 -13.06
C ASP A 90 -7.63 13.74 -12.76
N ASN A 91 -7.08 13.61 -11.55
CA ASN A 91 -5.96 14.42 -11.10
C ASN A 91 -5.07 13.63 -10.14
N LYS A 92 -3.77 13.58 -10.43
CA LYS A 92 -2.80 12.78 -9.66
C LYS A 92 -2.78 13.01 -8.14
N LEU A 93 -3.17 14.21 -7.68
CA LEU A 93 -3.23 14.57 -6.26
C LEU A 93 -4.64 14.41 -5.67
N LEU A 94 -5.67 14.81 -6.43
CA LEU A 94 -7.04 14.84 -5.93
C LEU A 94 -7.72 13.47 -6.01
N THR A 95 -7.48 12.67 -7.05
CA THR A 95 -8.17 11.38 -7.24
C THR A 95 -8.02 10.48 -6.01
N PRO A 96 -6.79 10.19 -5.49
CA PRO A 96 -6.66 9.32 -4.31
C PRO A 96 -7.35 9.90 -3.07
N SER A 97 -7.24 11.22 -2.88
CA SER A 97 -7.80 11.92 -1.72
C SER A 97 -9.33 11.88 -1.73
N LEU A 98 -9.95 12.11 -2.90
CA LEU A 98 -11.40 12.08 -3.08
C LEU A 98 -11.97 10.66 -2.99
N VAL A 99 -11.27 9.65 -3.52
CA VAL A 99 -11.64 8.23 -3.32
C VAL A 99 -11.64 7.91 -1.83
N LEU A 100 -10.59 8.31 -1.10
CA LEU A 100 -10.49 8.07 0.34
C LEU A 100 -11.61 8.75 1.11
N MET A 101 -11.91 10.03 0.83
CA MET A 101 -13.00 10.75 1.48
C MET A 101 -14.34 10.06 1.24
N ALA A 102 -14.65 9.69 -0.01
CA ALA A 102 -15.88 8.99 -0.35
C ALA A 102 -15.98 7.62 0.35
N ALA A 103 -14.88 6.86 0.38
CA ALA A 103 -14.81 5.58 1.08
C ALA A 103 -15.03 5.73 2.59
N GLN A 104 -14.40 6.74 3.21
CA GLN A 104 -14.58 7.04 4.63
C GLN A 104 -16.04 7.41 4.92
N SER A 105 -16.66 8.27 4.10
CA SER A 105 -18.08 8.62 4.24
C SER A 105 -18.99 7.39 4.10
N ALA A 106 -18.74 6.52 3.11
CA ALA A 106 -19.52 5.29 2.90
C ALA A 106 -19.41 4.29 4.06
N VAL A 107 -18.24 4.18 4.70
CA VAL A 107 -18.07 3.35 5.90
C VAL A 107 -18.76 3.99 7.10
N LEU A 108 -18.59 5.30 7.32
CA LEU A 108 -19.17 6.01 8.46
C LEU A 108 -20.71 6.09 8.42
N SER A 109 -21.33 6.05 7.23
CA SER A 109 -22.78 5.98 7.10
C SER A 109 -23.37 4.61 7.44
N THR A 110 -22.55 3.57 7.46
CA THR A 110 -22.99 2.17 7.56
C THR A 110 -22.62 1.54 8.90
N GLU A 111 -21.42 1.84 9.40
CA GLU A 111 -20.76 1.06 10.45
C GLU A 111 -20.86 1.70 11.84
N LYS A 112 -20.72 0.85 12.86
CA LYS A 112 -20.65 1.29 14.26
C LYS A 112 -19.42 2.16 14.49
N ARG A 113 -19.60 3.12 15.41
CA ARG A 113 -18.53 4.02 15.85
C ARG A 113 -17.43 3.36 16.67
N LEU A 114 -17.73 2.30 17.42
CA LEU A 114 -16.76 1.60 18.26
C LEU A 114 -17.07 0.10 18.25
N GLY A 115 -16.03 -0.73 18.26
CA GLY A 115 -16.17 -2.19 18.29
C GLY A 115 -15.02 -2.90 17.57
N GLU A 116 -14.75 -4.13 17.97
CA GLU A 116 -13.79 -5.00 17.28
C GLU A 116 -14.32 -5.36 15.90
N LYS A 117 -13.56 -5.05 14.86
CA LYS A 117 -13.89 -5.39 13.47
C LYS A 117 -12.67 -5.91 12.72
N SER A 118 -12.93 -6.83 11.81
CA SER A 118 -11.96 -7.24 10.80
C SER A 118 -12.42 -6.73 9.43
N VAL A 119 -11.55 -6.00 8.75
CA VAL A 119 -11.87 -5.31 7.50
C VAL A 119 -11.03 -5.89 6.38
N ASN A 120 -11.67 -6.40 5.32
CA ASN A 120 -11.01 -6.69 4.05
C ASN A 120 -11.26 -5.53 3.10
N VAL A 121 -10.20 -4.94 2.56
CA VAL A 121 -10.29 -3.85 1.60
C VAL A 121 -9.59 -4.27 0.32
N LYS A 122 -10.32 -4.20 -0.79
CA LYS A 122 -9.83 -4.49 -2.13
C LYS A 122 -10.09 -3.28 -3.03
N LEU A 123 -9.02 -2.63 -3.47
CA LEU A 123 -9.04 -1.63 -4.52
C LEU A 123 -8.60 -2.28 -5.84
N SER A 124 -9.33 -2.03 -6.91
CA SER A 124 -8.98 -2.43 -8.27
C SER A 124 -9.02 -1.21 -9.17
N CYS A 125 -7.96 -0.98 -9.93
CA CYS A 125 -7.79 0.20 -10.77
C CYS A 125 -7.51 -0.25 -12.21
N GLN A 126 -8.38 0.12 -13.15
CA GLN A 126 -8.13 -0.09 -14.57
C GLN A 126 -7.29 1.08 -15.09
N ILE A 127 -6.08 0.79 -15.54
CA ILE A 127 -5.16 1.78 -16.12
C ILE A 127 -5.16 1.61 -17.64
N ASP A 128 -5.16 2.73 -18.37
CA ASP A 128 -5.02 2.74 -19.82
C ASP A 128 -3.75 1.99 -20.27
N LYS A 129 -3.85 1.21 -21.35
CA LYS A 129 -2.77 0.35 -21.90
C LYS A 129 -2.29 -0.80 -21.00
N TYR A 130 -2.96 -1.04 -19.88
CA TYR A 130 -2.78 -2.25 -19.06
C TYR A 130 -3.97 -3.17 -19.25
N GLU A 131 -3.72 -4.43 -19.60
CA GLU A 131 -4.77 -5.42 -19.87
C GLU A 131 -5.52 -5.78 -18.59
N ASN A 132 -4.79 -6.10 -17.53
CA ASN A 132 -5.35 -6.47 -16.23
C ASN A 132 -5.46 -5.25 -15.29
N PRO A 133 -6.52 -5.17 -14.47
CA PRO A 133 -6.62 -4.15 -13.45
C PRO A 133 -5.54 -4.36 -12.38
N VAL A 134 -4.93 -3.26 -11.93
CA VAL A 134 -4.00 -3.29 -10.80
C VAL A 134 -4.81 -3.48 -9.52
N VAL A 135 -4.48 -4.51 -8.74
CA VAL A 135 -5.23 -4.87 -7.52
C VAL A 135 -4.40 -4.63 -6.27
N ILE A 136 -4.99 -3.92 -5.31
CA ILE A 136 -4.44 -3.70 -3.99
C ILE A 136 -5.43 -4.27 -2.98
N GLU A 137 -5.05 -5.33 -2.30
CA GLU A 137 -5.95 -6.01 -1.36
C GLU A 137 -5.22 -6.38 -0.08
N ASN A 138 -5.83 -6.03 1.06
CA ASN A 138 -5.30 -6.41 2.36
C ASN A 138 -6.41 -6.52 3.41
N VAL A 139 -6.09 -7.17 4.51
CA VAL A 139 -6.99 -7.39 5.64
C VAL A 139 -6.45 -6.74 6.90
N PHE A 140 -7.35 -6.22 7.72
CA PHE A 140 -6.99 -5.42 8.88
C PHE A 140 -7.84 -5.80 10.08
N TYR A 141 -7.32 -5.53 11.26
CA TYR A 141 -8.08 -5.48 12.49
C TYR A 141 -8.14 -4.04 12.96
N GLU A 142 -9.32 -3.58 13.32
CA GLU A 142 -9.54 -2.24 13.85
C GLU A 142 -10.44 -2.34 15.09
N PHE A 143 -10.19 -1.46 16.06
CA PHE A 143 -11.03 -1.31 17.25
C PHE A 143 -11.76 0.05 17.26
N ASP A 144 -11.21 1.03 16.56
CA ASP A 144 -11.66 2.42 16.54
C ASP A 144 -12.11 2.88 15.14
N GLN A 145 -12.36 4.18 15.02
CA GLN A 145 -12.71 4.88 13.77
C GLN A 145 -11.50 5.48 13.05
N SER A 146 -10.28 5.03 13.33
CA SER A 146 -9.09 5.54 12.61
C SER A 146 -9.20 5.35 11.10
N LEU A 147 -10.02 4.37 10.65
CA LEU A 147 -10.15 3.96 9.24
C LEU A 147 -8.75 3.71 8.64
N PHE A 148 -7.87 3.15 9.46
CA PHE A 148 -6.47 2.89 9.13
C PHE A 148 -6.36 1.98 7.91
N SER A 149 -7.24 0.99 7.78
CA SER A 149 -7.34 0.09 6.64
C SER A 149 -7.47 0.83 5.30
N LEU A 150 -8.37 1.81 5.22
CA LEU A 150 -8.57 2.62 4.00
C LEU A 150 -7.33 3.46 3.68
N ASN A 151 -6.75 4.10 4.68
CA ASN A 151 -5.52 4.88 4.51
C ASN A 151 -4.36 4.00 4.00
N HIS A 152 -4.22 2.79 4.55
CA HIS A 152 -3.17 1.85 4.17
C HIS A 152 -3.31 1.34 2.73
N ILE A 153 -4.55 1.17 2.23
CA ILE A 153 -4.79 0.81 0.82
C ILE A 153 -4.62 2.01 -0.09
N MET A 154 -4.95 3.22 0.38
CA MET A 154 -4.85 4.40 -0.46
C MET A 154 -3.42 4.89 -0.67
N GLN A 155 -2.50 4.63 0.27
CA GLN A 155 -1.07 4.91 0.15
C GLN A 155 -0.46 4.35 -1.16
N PRO A 156 -0.52 3.03 -1.43
CA PRO A 156 0.01 2.48 -2.68
C PRO A 156 -0.78 2.89 -3.92
N PHE A 157 -2.08 3.15 -3.80
CA PHE A 157 -2.84 3.74 -4.91
C PHE A 157 -2.32 5.14 -5.26
N ALA A 158 -2.05 5.99 -4.26
CA ALA A 158 -1.45 7.30 -4.45
C ALA A 158 -0.02 7.22 -5.01
N MET A 159 0.75 6.18 -4.67
CA MET A 159 2.06 5.94 -5.28
C MET A 159 1.93 5.70 -6.79
N LEU A 160 0.90 4.96 -7.24
CA LEU A 160 0.63 4.75 -8.67
C LEU A 160 0.24 6.06 -9.37
N THR A 161 -0.72 6.79 -8.82
CA THR A 161 -1.26 8.00 -9.49
C THR A 161 -0.26 9.16 -9.49
N ASN A 162 0.53 9.30 -8.42
CA ASN A 162 1.52 10.35 -8.23
C ASN A 162 2.96 9.79 -8.30
N ASN A 163 3.24 9.05 -9.38
CA ASN A 163 4.56 8.50 -9.65
C ASN A 163 5.43 9.46 -10.50
N GLN A 164 6.74 9.21 -10.53
CA GLN A 164 7.72 10.00 -11.28
C GLN A 164 8.03 9.47 -12.70
N PHE A 165 7.52 8.30 -13.06
CA PHE A 165 7.92 7.57 -14.27
C PHE A 165 7.06 7.93 -15.47
N GLN A 166 5.73 7.99 -15.31
CA GLN A 166 4.81 8.38 -16.36
C GLN A 166 3.47 8.89 -15.84
N LYS A 167 2.74 9.61 -16.71
CA LYS A 167 1.35 9.97 -16.46
C LYS A 167 0.48 8.72 -16.54
N VAL A 168 -0.35 8.50 -15.53
CA VAL A 168 -1.30 7.40 -15.45
C VAL A 168 -2.69 7.91 -15.83
N CYS A 169 -3.35 7.24 -16.78
CA CYS A 169 -4.73 7.50 -17.12
C CYS A 169 -5.59 6.37 -16.54
N ILE A 170 -6.37 6.67 -15.51
CA ILE A 170 -7.23 5.68 -14.84
C ILE A 170 -8.59 5.67 -15.53
N ASN A 171 -9.03 4.52 -16.03
CA ASN A 171 -10.32 4.37 -16.71
C ASN A 171 -11.46 4.01 -15.75
N LYS A 172 -11.16 3.33 -14.64
CA LYS A 172 -12.15 2.90 -13.66
C LYS A 172 -11.49 2.61 -12.31
N ILE A 173 -12.18 2.92 -11.23
CA ILE A 173 -11.79 2.57 -9.85
C ILE A 173 -12.93 1.77 -9.22
N ASP A 174 -12.63 0.57 -8.74
CA ASP A 174 -13.55 -0.25 -7.94
C ASP A 174 -12.95 -0.46 -6.55
N LEU A 175 -13.68 -0.06 -5.51
CA LEU A 175 -13.28 -0.26 -4.12
C LEU A 175 -14.32 -1.09 -3.39
N LYS A 176 -13.90 -2.25 -2.89
CA LYS A 176 -14.73 -3.15 -2.09
C LYS A 176 -14.22 -3.20 -0.66
N ILE A 177 -15.12 -2.95 0.27
CA ILE A 177 -14.82 -2.92 1.71
C ILE A 177 -15.76 -3.91 2.37
N LYS A 178 -15.20 -4.97 2.94
CA LYS A 178 -15.95 -5.97 3.69
C LYS A 178 -15.60 -5.89 5.16
N VAL A 179 -16.61 -5.62 5.99
CA VAL A 179 -16.50 -5.48 7.43
C VAL A 179 -17.10 -6.71 8.11
N LEU A 180 -16.31 -7.33 8.99
CA LEU A 180 -16.73 -8.43 9.83
C LEU A 180 -16.78 -7.95 11.28
N ASP A 181 -17.92 -8.15 11.94
CA ASP A 181 -18.23 -7.68 13.30
C ASP A 181 -17.54 -8.49 14.42
N PHE A 182 -16.41 -9.12 14.12
CA PHE A 182 -15.62 -9.88 15.09
C PHE A 182 -14.12 -9.80 14.77
N ARG A 183 -13.31 -9.91 15.83
CA ARG A 183 -11.85 -9.91 15.72
C ARG A 183 -11.33 -11.21 15.13
N ARG A 184 -10.67 -11.14 13.98
CA ARG A 184 -9.97 -12.26 13.35
C ARG A 184 -8.45 -12.05 13.33
N THR A 185 -7.83 -12.03 14.51
CA THR A 185 -6.36 -11.92 14.67
C THR A 185 -5.76 -13.18 15.31
N ALA A 186 -4.50 -13.46 15.01
CA ALA A 186 -3.72 -14.48 15.71
C ALA A 186 -2.29 -13.99 16.00
N TYR A 187 -1.69 -14.51 17.06
CA TYR A 187 -0.30 -14.26 17.44
C TYR A 187 0.59 -15.43 17.01
N ILE A 188 1.80 -15.12 16.57
CA ILE A 188 2.85 -16.13 16.35
C ILE A 188 3.49 -16.48 17.70
N GLU A 189 3.07 -17.61 18.29
CA GLU A 189 3.52 -18.02 19.63
C GLU A 189 4.92 -18.64 19.62
N ALA A 190 5.17 -19.54 18.65
CA ALA A 190 6.41 -20.29 18.61
C ALA A 190 6.73 -20.76 17.19
N VAL A 191 8.01 -20.99 16.93
CA VAL A 191 8.51 -21.69 15.75
C VAL A 191 9.34 -22.89 16.19
N LYS A 192 9.16 -24.01 15.51
CA LYS A 192 9.92 -25.25 15.70
C LYS A 192 10.42 -25.74 14.35
N VAL A 193 11.60 -26.35 14.34
CA VAL A 193 12.15 -27.04 13.18
C VAL A 193 12.33 -28.53 13.48
N ASP A 194 12.23 -29.37 12.45
CA ASP A 194 12.47 -30.81 12.56
C ASP A 194 13.96 -31.14 12.82
N LYS A 195 14.87 -30.33 12.28
CA LYS A 195 16.32 -30.52 12.38
C LYS A 195 17.01 -29.25 12.90
N LYS A 196 17.89 -29.42 13.90
CA LYS A 196 18.79 -28.34 14.36
C LYS A 196 20.05 -28.18 13.51
N GLN A 197 20.38 -29.22 12.73
CA GLN A 197 21.55 -29.29 11.87
C GLN A 197 21.12 -29.79 10.50
N ILE A 198 21.47 -29.05 9.46
CA ILE A 198 21.10 -29.32 8.05
C ILE A 198 22.33 -29.29 7.17
N LYS A 199 22.24 -29.86 5.98
CA LYS A 199 23.23 -29.72 4.91
C LYS A 199 22.68 -28.81 3.80
N PRO A 200 23.54 -28.19 2.98
CA PRO A 200 23.10 -27.54 1.75
C PRO A 200 22.28 -28.51 0.89
N GLY A 201 21.16 -28.06 0.32
CA GLY A 201 20.23 -28.90 -0.44
C GLY A 201 19.18 -29.64 0.41
N ASP A 202 19.27 -29.64 1.75
CA ASP A 202 18.25 -30.27 2.60
C ASP A 202 16.91 -29.54 2.52
N VAL A 203 15.83 -30.29 2.73
CA VAL A 203 14.51 -29.74 3.05
C VAL A 203 14.39 -29.61 4.57
N LEU A 204 14.11 -28.39 5.03
CA LEU A 204 13.83 -28.07 6.43
C LEU A 204 12.31 -27.95 6.63
N GLN A 205 11.76 -28.71 7.58
CA GLN A 205 10.36 -28.57 7.96
C GLN A 205 10.24 -27.59 9.12
N VAL A 206 9.41 -26.56 8.94
CA VAL A 206 9.16 -25.51 9.93
C VAL A 206 7.70 -25.58 10.38
N ASP A 207 7.50 -25.81 11.67
CA ASP A 207 6.19 -25.78 12.32
C ASP A 207 6.02 -24.48 13.10
N VAL A 208 5.03 -23.68 12.74
CA VAL A 208 4.72 -22.41 13.39
C VAL A 208 3.44 -22.56 14.20
N ARG A 209 3.51 -22.32 15.51
CA ARG A 209 2.34 -22.33 16.39
C ARG A 209 1.68 -20.95 16.38
N LEU A 210 0.42 -20.91 16.00
CA LEU A 210 -0.41 -19.71 15.96
C LEU A 210 -1.48 -19.78 17.06
N LYS A 211 -1.69 -18.66 17.76
CA LYS A 211 -2.76 -18.49 18.75
C LYS A 211 -3.76 -17.45 18.31
N PRO A 212 -4.93 -17.86 17.80
CA PRO A 212 -6.07 -16.97 17.64
C PRO A 212 -6.36 -16.20 18.93
N PHE A 213 -6.84 -14.97 18.80
CA PHE A 213 -7.28 -14.18 19.96
C PHE A 213 -8.35 -14.93 20.78
N THR A 214 -9.26 -15.61 20.09
CA THR A 214 -10.24 -16.53 20.67
C THR A 214 -10.09 -17.93 20.06
N GLY A 215 -10.00 -18.96 20.90
CA GLY A 215 -9.88 -20.36 20.47
C GLY A 215 -8.56 -21.02 20.87
N GLU A 216 -8.35 -22.24 20.40
CA GLU A 216 -7.15 -23.03 20.69
C GLU A 216 -6.00 -22.69 19.73
N SER A 217 -4.75 -22.89 20.19
CA SER A 217 -3.59 -22.76 19.30
C SER A 217 -3.60 -23.88 18.27
N PHE A 218 -3.14 -23.59 17.06
CA PHE A 218 -2.94 -24.57 16.00
C PHE A 218 -1.56 -24.39 15.37
N SER A 219 -1.09 -25.40 14.64
CA SER A 219 0.21 -25.35 13.96
C SER A 219 0.04 -25.23 12.45
N GLN A 220 0.86 -24.39 11.84
CA GLN A 220 1.03 -24.29 10.40
C GLN A 220 2.41 -24.80 10.02
N THR A 221 2.46 -25.81 9.17
CA THR A 221 3.71 -26.42 8.71
C THR A 221 4.09 -25.91 7.33
N ALA A 222 5.39 -25.72 7.08
CA ALA A 222 5.95 -25.47 5.77
C ALA A 222 7.25 -26.22 5.55
N SER A 223 7.52 -26.56 4.29
CA SER A 223 8.79 -27.13 3.86
C SER A 223 9.59 -26.06 3.13
N ILE A 224 10.83 -25.86 3.56
CA ILE A 224 11.74 -24.88 2.98
C ILE A 224 12.91 -25.62 2.36
N GLN A 225 13.10 -25.41 1.06
CA GLN A 225 14.27 -25.92 0.34
C GLN A 225 15.47 -25.03 0.67
N ILE A 226 16.51 -25.61 1.28
CA ILE A 226 17.76 -24.89 1.54
C ILE A 226 18.62 -24.96 0.27
N PRO A 227 19.08 -23.82 -0.27
CA PRO A 227 19.90 -23.80 -1.48
C PRO A 227 21.20 -24.59 -1.33
N GLU A 228 21.67 -25.20 -2.43
CA GLU A 228 22.91 -25.97 -2.48
C GLU A 228 24.17 -25.10 -2.28
N ASP A 229 24.08 -23.80 -2.57
CA ASP A 229 25.16 -22.82 -2.41
C ASP A 229 25.26 -22.23 -0.99
N THR A 230 24.49 -22.76 -0.04
CA THR A 230 24.53 -22.35 1.37
C THR A 230 25.90 -22.70 1.99
N LEU A 231 26.54 -21.75 2.68
CA LEU A 231 27.87 -21.93 3.26
C LEU A 231 27.85 -22.95 4.42
N PRO A 232 28.63 -24.06 4.34
CA PRO A 232 28.83 -24.97 5.47
C PRO A 232 29.44 -24.25 6.68
N GLY A 233 29.07 -24.66 7.89
CA GLY A 233 29.49 -24.03 9.15
C GLY A 233 28.79 -22.72 9.49
N SER A 234 27.88 -22.24 8.63
CA SER A 234 27.08 -21.04 8.91
C SER A 234 25.88 -21.34 9.83
N THR A 235 25.32 -20.30 10.45
CA THR A 235 24.05 -20.38 11.19
C THR A 235 22.97 -19.64 10.41
N LEU A 236 21.91 -20.35 10.03
CA LEU A 236 20.73 -19.76 9.40
C LEU A 236 19.74 -19.33 10.48
N ASN A 237 19.21 -18.12 10.36
CA ASN A 237 18.09 -17.69 11.19
C ASN A 237 16.79 -17.95 10.43
N VAL A 238 15.99 -18.88 10.95
CA VAL A 238 14.64 -19.18 10.47
C VAL A 238 13.68 -18.32 11.26
N THR A 239 13.00 -17.39 10.59
CA THR A 239 12.08 -16.43 11.20
C THR A 239 10.68 -16.62 10.65
N ALA A 240 9.73 -16.93 11.52
CA ALA A 240 8.30 -16.83 11.26
C ALA A 240 7.82 -15.44 11.69
N CYS A 241 7.18 -14.68 10.81
CA CYS A 241 6.78 -13.30 11.10
C CYS A 241 5.51 -12.85 10.37
N ASP A 242 4.89 -11.81 10.92
CA ASP A 242 3.82 -11.05 10.28
C ASP A 242 4.33 -10.12 9.15
N ALA A 243 3.39 -9.57 8.37
CA ALA A 243 3.65 -8.67 7.24
C ALA A 243 4.47 -7.43 7.64
N THR A 244 4.12 -6.79 8.75
CA THR A 244 4.75 -5.56 9.26
C THR A 244 6.23 -5.79 9.56
N TYR A 245 6.54 -6.84 10.31
CA TYR A 245 7.91 -7.19 10.65
C TYR A 245 8.72 -7.57 9.40
N GLY A 246 8.14 -8.35 8.49
CA GLY A 246 8.83 -8.68 7.24
C GLY A 246 9.08 -7.48 6.33
N GLN A 247 8.17 -6.49 6.30
CA GLN A 247 8.39 -5.25 5.58
C GLN A 247 9.53 -4.42 6.21
N ALA A 248 9.59 -4.35 7.53
CA ALA A 248 10.71 -3.69 8.24
C ALA A 248 12.05 -4.37 7.93
N LEU A 249 12.09 -5.70 7.86
CA LEU A 249 13.28 -6.45 7.44
C LEU A 249 13.68 -6.15 5.99
N ASN A 250 12.72 -6.06 5.07
CA ASN A 250 12.95 -5.71 3.67
C ASN A 250 13.64 -4.35 3.53
N MET A 251 13.09 -3.34 4.22
CA MET A 251 13.63 -1.98 4.19
C MET A 251 15.02 -1.90 4.84
N GLY A 252 15.24 -2.58 5.97
CA GLY A 252 16.51 -2.54 6.69
C GLY A 252 17.67 -3.26 5.98
N ARG A 253 17.39 -4.30 5.18
CA ARG A 253 18.42 -5.14 4.55
C ARG A 253 18.73 -4.76 3.11
N SER A 254 17.74 -4.29 2.35
CA SER A 254 17.89 -4.06 0.91
C SER A 254 17.02 -2.90 0.42
N ALA A 255 17.14 -1.73 1.06
CA ALA A 255 16.37 -0.54 0.71
C ALA A 255 16.32 -0.26 -0.81
N GLY A 256 17.45 -0.43 -1.53
CA GLY A 256 17.51 -0.23 -2.99
C GLY A 256 16.78 -1.28 -3.84
N LYS A 257 16.57 -2.50 -3.36
CA LYS A 257 15.81 -3.55 -4.08
C LYS A 257 14.30 -3.30 -4.07
N TYR A 258 13.82 -2.57 -3.06
CA TYR A 258 12.39 -2.28 -2.86
C TYR A 258 12.00 -0.86 -3.29
N LEU A 259 12.90 -0.15 -3.99
CA LEU A 259 12.65 1.15 -4.61
C LEU A 259 12.44 0.94 -6.10
N PRO A 260 11.20 1.07 -6.62
CA PRO A 260 10.95 0.99 -8.05
C PRO A 260 11.79 2.00 -8.84
N THR A 261 12.39 1.56 -9.95
CA THR A 261 13.17 2.43 -10.86
C THR A 261 12.44 2.76 -12.16
N ASN A 262 11.34 2.06 -12.43
CA ASN A 262 10.43 2.31 -13.54
C ASN A 262 8.98 1.98 -13.14
N PHE A 263 8.04 2.29 -14.03
CA PHE A 263 6.62 2.13 -13.71
C PHE A 263 6.16 0.66 -13.63
N GLU A 264 6.74 -0.24 -14.42
CA GLU A 264 6.43 -1.67 -14.37
C GLU A 264 6.84 -2.27 -13.03
N GLN A 265 8.03 -1.91 -12.52
CA GLN A 265 8.48 -2.26 -11.18
C GLN A 265 7.59 -1.65 -10.10
N LEU A 266 7.02 -0.46 -10.32
CA LEU A 266 6.09 0.16 -9.37
C LEU A 266 4.76 -0.59 -9.29
N ILE A 267 4.19 -0.98 -10.44
CA ILE A 267 3.00 -1.85 -10.46
C ILE A 267 3.29 -3.14 -9.72
N ASN A 268 4.39 -3.81 -10.07
CA ASN A 268 4.77 -5.07 -9.44
C ASN A 268 4.98 -4.90 -7.93
N TYR A 269 5.59 -3.79 -7.50
CA TYR A 269 5.74 -3.48 -6.08
C TYR A 269 4.38 -3.35 -5.38
N VAL A 270 3.44 -2.61 -5.98
CA VAL A 270 2.11 -2.35 -5.39
C VAL A 270 1.25 -3.61 -5.32
N GLU A 271 1.26 -4.45 -6.36
CA GLU A 271 0.50 -5.70 -6.39
C GLU A 271 1.05 -6.76 -5.43
N ASN A 272 2.35 -6.70 -5.13
CA ASN A 272 3.04 -7.64 -4.25
C ASN A 272 3.28 -7.09 -2.84
N ILE A 273 2.55 -6.05 -2.42
CA ILE A 273 2.56 -5.60 -1.03
C ILE A 273 2.11 -6.77 -0.13
N GLU A 274 2.84 -6.99 0.95
CA GLU A 274 2.54 -8.10 1.85
C GLU A 274 1.16 -7.96 2.49
N ARG A 275 0.38 -9.05 2.40
CA ARG A 275 -0.93 -9.13 3.04
C ARG A 275 -0.76 -9.47 4.51
N ASN A 276 -1.50 -8.80 5.38
CA ASN A 276 -1.42 -8.97 6.83
C ASN A 276 -1.90 -10.33 7.33
N ASN A 277 -2.57 -11.12 6.47
CA ASN A 277 -2.93 -12.49 6.76
C ASN A 277 -1.97 -13.54 6.22
N ASN A 278 -0.84 -13.14 5.65
CA ASN A 278 0.22 -14.07 5.27
C ASN A 278 1.12 -14.34 6.48
N LEU A 279 1.28 -15.62 6.82
CA LEU A 279 2.40 -16.07 7.62
C LEU A 279 3.62 -16.13 6.72
N MET A 280 4.64 -15.32 7.03
CA MET A 280 5.91 -15.38 6.33
C MET A 280 6.90 -16.21 7.11
N ILE A 281 7.50 -17.20 6.44
CA ILE A 281 8.64 -17.95 6.99
C ILE A 281 9.85 -17.63 6.12
N ARG A 282 10.87 -17.07 6.76
CA ARG A 282 12.02 -16.46 6.12
C ARG A 282 13.29 -17.15 6.61
N VAL A 283 14.17 -17.51 5.70
CA VAL A 283 15.50 -18.04 6.02
C VAL A 283 16.53 -17.11 5.44
N LEU A 284 17.25 -16.42 6.32
CA LEU A 284 18.34 -15.54 5.92
C LEU A 284 19.60 -16.36 5.66
N LEU A 285 20.11 -16.27 4.43
CA LEU A 285 21.27 -17.00 3.96
C LEU A 285 22.46 -16.04 3.89
N PRO A 286 23.47 -16.16 4.78
CA PRO A 286 24.68 -15.37 4.67
C PRO A 286 25.43 -15.78 3.39
N LYS A 287 25.74 -14.81 2.52
CA LYS A 287 26.59 -15.01 1.33
C LYS A 287 27.89 -14.25 1.45
N ARG A 288 28.92 -14.74 0.75
CA ARG A 288 30.18 -14.00 0.59
C ARG A 288 29.98 -12.87 -0.41
N GLY A 289 30.12 -11.64 0.05
CA GLY A 289 29.96 -10.45 -0.76
C GLY A 289 29.52 -9.25 0.08
N ILE A 290 29.28 -8.15 -0.60
CA ILE A 290 28.68 -6.96 -0.02
C ILE A 290 27.47 -6.52 -0.83
N THR A 291 26.60 -5.76 -0.20
CA THR A 291 25.59 -4.95 -0.86
C THR A 291 26.11 -3.52 -0.91
N PHE A 292 26.14 -2.88 -2.08
CA PHE A 292 26.49 -1.47 -2.24
C PHE A 292 25.37 -0.73 -2.96
N LYS A 293 24.80 0.29 -2.31
CA LYS A 293 23.64 1.07 -2.84
C LYS A 293 22.44 0.20 -3.26
N GLY A 294 22.24 -0.94 -2.62
CA GLY A 294 21.13 -1.87 -2.91
C GLY A 294 21.43 -2.90 -4.00
N GLU A 295 22.58 -2.83 -4.67
CA GLU A 295 23.05 -3.86 -5.58
C GLU A 295 23.97 -4.85 -4.83
N GLY A 296 23.75 -6.13 -5.06
CA GLY A 296 24.56 -7.20 -4.48
C GLY A 296 25.78 -7.52 -5.37
N PHE A 297 26.96 -7.54 -4.77
CA PHE A 297 28.21 -7.89 -5.45
C PHE A 297 28.73 -9.23 -4.89
N PRO A 298 28.27 -10.37 -5.44
CA PRO A 298 28.81 -11.67 -5.06
C PRO A 298 30.25 -11.81 -5.57
N SER A 299 31.09 -12.54 -4.84
CA SER A 299 32.42 -12.98 -5.31
C SER A 299 33.46 -11.88 -5.56
N LEU A 300 33.45 -10.80 -4.77
CA LEU A 300 34.53 -9.80 -4.82
C LEU A 300 35.88 -10.39 -4.33
N PRO A 301 37.01 -10.00 -4.92
CA PRO A 301 38.33 -10.36 -4.41
C PRO A 301 38.50 -9.92 -2.95
N SER A 302 39.19 -10.73 -2.14
CA SER A 302 39.37 -10.48 -0.70
C SER A 302 39.95 -9.10 -0.39
N SER A 303 40.81 -8.56 -1.27
CA SER A 303 41.38 -7.22 -1.15
C SER A 303 40.33 -6.11 -1.27
N VAL A 304 39.36 -6.25 -2.18
CA VAL A 304 38.27 -5.29 -2.38
C VAL A 304 37.26 -5.38 -1.23
N LEU A 305 36.94 -6.60 -0.78
CA LEU A 305 36.07 -6.82 0.38
C LEU A 305 36.64 -6.17 1.64
N ALA A 306 37.95 -6.30 1.89
CA ALA A 306 38.59 -5.68 3.04
C ALA A 306 38.40 -4.14 2.99
N ILE A 307 38.75 -3.51 1.88
CA ILE A 307 38.62 -2.04 1.72
C ILE A 307 37.17 -1.58 1.94
N MET A 308 36.19 -2.27 1.34
CA MET A 308 34.79 -1.86 1.46
C MET A 308 34.20 -2.14 2.84
N SER A 309 34.62 -3.24 3.49
CA SER A 309 34.19 -3.57 4.86
C SER A 309 34.71 -2.59 5.93
N PHE A 310 35.87 -1.96 5.70
CA PHE A 310 36.44 -0.92 6.57
C PHE A 310 36.02 0.50 6.19
N SER A 311 35.29 0.70 5.09
CA SER A 311 34.84 2.03 4.70
C SER A 311 33.79 2.55 5.69
N SER A 312 33.98 3.75 6.23
CA SER A 312 32.95 4.50 6.97
C SER A 312 31.91 5.11 6.04
N GLN A 313 31.66 4.47 4.90
CA GLN A 313 30.80 4.94 3.83
C GLN A 313 29.40 4.34 3.99
N SER A 314 28.38 5.20 4.01
CA SER A 314 27.00 4.77 4.04
C SER A 314 26.64 3.98 2.77
N GLY A 315 25.79 2.96 2.94
CA GLY A 315 25.30 2.13 1.84
C GLY A 315 26.14 0.89 1.50
N VAL A 316 27.17 0.57 2.27
CA VAL A 316 27.85 -0.74 2.25
C VAL A 316 27.25 -1.63 3.35
N GLY A 317 26.83 -2.85 3.01
CA GLY A 317 26.33 -3.85 3.94
C GLY A 317 26.75 -5.27 3.55
N HIS A 318 26.45 -6.26 4.38
CA HIS A 318 26.69 -7.66 4.03
C HIS A 318 25.74 -8.12 2.93
N LEU A 319 26.21 -9.02 2.06
CA LEU A 319 25.36 -9.69 1.09
C LEU A 319 24.58 -10.81 1.78
N PHE A 320 23.26 -10.72 1.73
CA PHE A 320 22.37 -11.79 2.17
C PHE A 320 21.53 -12.24 0.99
N ASP A 321 21.29 -13.54 0.94
CA ASP A 321 20.19 -14.09 0.17
C ASP A 321 19.06 -14.49 1.12
N GLU A 322 17.87 -14.71 0.59
CA GLU A 322 16.72 -15.03 1.43
C GLU A 322 15.75 -15.96 0.72
N VAL A 323 15.34 -17.01 1.43
CA VAL A 323 14.21 -17.85 1.03
C VAL A 323 13.00 -17.42 1.83
N ILE A 324 11.93 -17.03 1.15
CA ILE A 324 10.67 -16.59 1.77
C ILE A 324 9.55 -17.51 1.30
N THR A 325 8.87 -18.14 2.26
CA THR A 325 7.60 -18.86 2.03
C THR A 325 6.46 -18.04 2.62
N ARG A 326 5.39 -17.85 1.85
CA ARG A 326 4.18 -17.14 2.27
C ARG A 326 3.02 -18.11 2.36
N ILE A 327 2.37 -18.16 3.51
CA ILE A 327 1.23 -19.05 3.75
C ILE A 327 0.03 -18.18 4.09
N PRO A 328 -0.97 -18.08 3.20
CA PRO A 328 -2.20 -17.37 3.50
C PRO A 328 -2.92 -18.01 4.67
N THR A 329 -3.36 -17.19 5.62
CA THR A 329 -4.20 -17.61 6.74
C THR A 329 -5.51 -16.84 6.71
N GLN A 330 -6.47 -17.25 7.52
CA GLN A 330 -7.67 -16.45 7.73
C GLN A 330 -7.47 -15.30 8.72
N TYR A 331 -6.35 -15.26 9.46
CA TYR A 331 -6.14 -14.32 10.56
C TYR A 331 -5.19 -13.20 10.16
N VAL A 332 -5.45 -11.99 10.65
CA VAL A 332 -4.42 -10.94 10.71
C VAL A 332 -3.37 -11.35 11.74
N LEU A 333 -2.13 -11.56 11.30
CA LEU A 333 -1.07 -12.07 12.16
C LEU A 333 -0.32 -10.97 12.88
N ASN A 334 0.15 -11.27 14.08
CA ASN A 334 0.96 -10.37 14.89
C ASN A 334 2.13 -11.12 15.53
N GLY A 335 3.29 -10.47 15.55
CA GLY A 335 4.50 -10.96 16.18
C GLY A 335 5.45 -11.65 15.22
N ASN A 336 6.56 -12.11 15.79
CA ASN A 336 7.56 -12.88 15.09
C ASN A 336 8.26 -13.83 16.07
N GLN A 337 8.77 -14.94 15.55
CA GLN A 337 9.58 -15.90 16.29
C GLN A 337 10.73 -16.36 15.41
N SER A 338 11.92 -16.51 15.99
CA SER A 338 13.11 -16.92 15.26
C SER A 338 13.82 -18.07 15.96
N ILE A 339 14.39 -18.98 15.17
CA ILE A 339 15.21 -20.08 15.67
C ILE A 339 16.47 -20.24 14.80
N PRO A 340 17.67 -20.33 15.41
CA PRO A 340 18.90 -20.60 14.66
C PRO A 340 19.00 -22.09 14.30
N VAL A 341 19.49 -22.35 13.08
CA VAL A 341 19.76 -23.70 12.56
C VAL A 341 21.19 -23.74 12.01
N LEU A 342 21.98 -24.73 12.39
CA LEU A 342 23.38 -24.86 11.97
C LEU A 342 23.46 -25.59 10.63
N VAL A 343 24.26 -25.05 9.69
CA VAL A 343 24.63 -25.74 8.45
C VAL A 343 25.90 -26.55 8.70
N LYS A 344 25.85 -27.85 8.45
CA LYS A 344 26.99 -28.77 8.57
C LYS A 344 27.93 -28.71 7.37
#